data_AF-M4SHT7-F1
#
_entry.id   AF-M4SHT7-F1
#
_cell.length_a   1.000
_cell.length_b   1.000
_cell.length_c   1.000
_cell.angle_alpha   90.00
_cell.angle_beta   90.00
_cell.angle_gamma   90.00
#
_symmetry.space_group_name_H-M   'P 1'
#
loop_
_entity.id
_entity.type
_entity.pdbx_description
1 polymer ?
#
loop_
_entity_poly.entity_id
_entity_poly.type
_entity_poly.pdbx_seq_one_letter_code
_entity_poly.pdbx_strand_id
1 'polypeptide(L)'
;MAQLYYAFTTFDEYSILSLIEIMKNRVFLNTIMKSLIDKIESNPKIDLNNLKEVMLISQQLLDASKGHDFMKVFINTLKTNHNVRGYFKNLVNVNNSCAKSLQWIQLILTNLSSLNQTHMSMAKRLIERMSSIVIDKECIEKLIELIEYKVNQKLTLKQRRLMKKQKKKVEKPKTRGKPRKGRKEESSEEEESASETDEESDADDDMTVNSMDIEEGVEDDDETSTIKSSENSNPHIDRLLIRHVDDDGEKGLKILNYLLMIHNNYGFNNSNTYEKLFSFINCKKDNVASSTLKLLSTYYSINSRNKDEADSYNKINNENLEKLKNLCKHGKPKQAKHAVYLIYNNFDSPQNEEILFEIYKNLVEEVEAKNGKTFVTCLISLGHICY
;
A
#
# COMPACT_ATOMS: atom_id res chain seq x y z
N MET A 1 -0.70 -11.73 9.54
CA MET A 1 -0.26 -10.44 8.97
C MET A 1 1.21 -10.40 8.57
N ALA A 2 2.18 -10.77 9.42
CA ALA A 2 3.60 -10.79 9.06
C ALA A 2 3.91 -11.52 7.74
N GLN A 3 3.32 -12.70 7.51
CA GLN A 3 3.46 -13.45 6.26
C GLN A 3 2.91 -12.69 5.04
N LEU A 4 1.74 -12.06 5.19
CA LEU A 4 1.11 -11.28 4.14
C LEU A 4 1.98 -10.07 3.79
N TYR A 5 2.45 -9.34 4.81
CA TYR A 5 3.38 -8.23 4.65
C TYR A 5 4.64 -8.67 3.87
N TYR A 6 5.26 -9.77 4.27
CA TYR A 6 6.44 -10.30 3.58
C TYR A 6 6.15 -10.72 2.13
N ALA A 7 5.01 -11.34 1.88
CA ALA A 7 4.59 -11.70 0.52
C ALA A 7 4.49 -10.42 -0.35
N PHE A 8 3.81 -9.38 0.14
CA PHE A 8 3.73 -8.11 -0.57
C PHE A 8 5.08 -7.41 -0.76
N THR A 9 6.02 -7.53 0.17
CA THR A 9 7.34 -6.89 -0.02
C THR A 9 8.22 -7.63 -1.02
N THR A 10 7.95 -8.93 -1.26
CA THR A 10 8.72 -9.78 -2.19
C THR A 10 8.09 -9.93 -3.57
N PHE A 11 6.79 -9.69 -3.70
CA PHE A 11 6.09 -9.73 -4.97
C PHE A 11 6.48 -8.58 -5.90
N ASP A 12 6.46 -8.87 -7.20
CA ASP A 12 6.54 -7.86 -8.24
C ASP A 12 5.21 -7.09 -8.37
N GLU A 13 5.24 -6.02 -9.14
CA GLU A 13 4.08 -5.12 -9.27
C GLU A 13 2.84 -5.83 -9.82
N TYR A 14 2.98 -6.77 -10.78
CA TYR A 14 1.84 -7.48 -11.36
C TYR A 14 1.23 -8.48 -10.37
N SER A 15 2.07 -9.14 -9.58
CA SER A 15 1.61 -10.02 -8.49
C SER A 15 0.84 -9.25 -7.43
N ILE A 16 1.29 -8.04 -7.07
CA ILE A 16 0.59 -7.16 -6.13
C ILE A 16 -0.76 -6.72 -6.71
N LEU A 17 -0.80 -6.29 -7.98
CA LEU A 17 -2.05 -5.92 -8.65
C LEU A 17 -3.04 -7.08 -8.72
N SER A 18 -2.56 -8.30 -8.96
CA SER A 18 -3.39 -9.50 -8.99
C SER A 18 -4.03 -9.79 -7.62
N LEU A 19 -3.27 -9.64 -6.53
CA LEU A 19 -3.81 -9.78 -5.17
C LEU A 19 -4.85 -8.72 -4.82
N ILE A 20 -4.59 -7.47 -5.22
CA ILE A 20 -5.55 -6.37 -5.06
C ILE A 20 -6.84 -6.71 -5.79
N GLU A 21 -6.76 -7.26 -6.99
CA GLU A 21 -7.92 -7.66 -7.77
C GLU A 21 -8.68 -8.82 -7.12
N ILE A 22 -8.00 -9.78 -6.50
CA ILE A 22 -8.64 -10.83 -5.68
C ILE A 22 -9.44 -10.20 -4.52
N MET A 23 -8.85 -9.26 -3.80
CA MET A 23 -9.52 -8.58 -2.68
C MET A 23 -10.73 -7.73 -3.14
N LYS A 24 -10.60 -7.01 -4.26
CA LYS A 24 -11.70 -6.25 -4.88
C LYS A 24 -12.85 -7.16 -5.30
N ASN A 25 -12.53 -8.28 -5.96
CA ASN A 25 -13.52 -9.26 -6.38
C ASN A 25 -14.30 -9.84 -5.19
N ARG A 26 -13.63 -10.07 -4.05
CA ARG A 26 -14.31 -10.44 -2.80
C ARG A 26 -15.29 -9.37 -2.35
N VAL A 27 -14.87 -8.10 -2.28
CA VAL A 27 -15.75 -6.99 -1.85
C VAL A 27 -16.96 -6.85 -2.78
N PHE A 28 -16.73 -6.96 -4.09
CA PHE A 28 -17.78 -6.97 -5.11
C PHE A 28 -18.78 -8.11 -4.90
N LEU A 29 -18.28 -9.35 -4.74
CA LEU A 29 -19.11 -10.53 -4.53
C LEU A 29 -19.93 -10.45 -3.23
N ASN A 30 -19.32 -9.96 -2.15
CA ASN A 30 -20.00 -9.72 -0.89
C ASN A 30 -21.09 -8.66 -1.05
N THR A 31 -20.83 -7.57 -1.79
CA THR A 31 -21.84 -6.52 -2.04
C THR A 31 -23.05 -7.08 -2.80
N ILE A 32 -22.82 -7.90 -3.83
CA ILE A 32 -23.89 -8.55 -4.59
C ILE A 32 -24.68 -9.53 -3.71
N MET A 33 -23.98 -10.35 -2.92
CA MET A 33 -24.65 -11.29 -2.02
C MET A 33 -25.48 -10.57 -0.95
N LYS A 34 -24.98 -9.45 -0.41
CA LYS A 34 -25.74 -8.61 0.53
C LYS A 34 -27.04 -8.15 -0.08
N SER A 35 -26.96 -7.58 -1.28
CA SER A 35 -28.12 -7.12 -2.04
C SER A 35 -29.11 -8.26 -2.32
N LEU A 36 -28.61 -9.45 -2.68
CA LEU A 36 -29.45 -10.63 -2.89
C LEU A 36 -30.20 -11.04 -1.61
N ILE A 37 -29.51 -11.08 -0.47
CA ILE A 37 -30.11 -11.44 0.82
C ILE A 37 -31.15 -10.41 1.25
N ASP A 38 -30.85 -9.12 1.11
CA ASP A 38 -31.77 -8.03 1.45
C ASP A 38 -33.05 -8.08 0.58
N LYS A 39 -32.93 -8.47 -0.70
CA LYS A 39 -34.09 -8.71 -1.60
C LYS A 39 -34.92 -9.92 -1.18
N ILE A 40 -34.28 -11.01 -0.73
CA ILE A 40 -34.98 -12.20 -0.22
C ILE A 40 -35.76 -11.86 1.06
N GLU A 41 -35.18 -11.04 1.94
CA GLU A 41 -35.83 -10.63 3.19
C GLU A 41 -37.00 -9.66 2.96
N SER A 42 -36.83 -8.70 2.04
CA SER A 42 -37.86 -7.69 1.76
C SER A 42 -39.08 -8.26 1.01
N ASN A 43 -38.89 -9.27 0.15
CA ASN A 43 -40.02 -9.93 -0.50
C ASN A 43 -39.72 -11.42 -0.81
N PRO A 44 -40.20 -12.34 0.05
CA PRO A 44 -39.90 -13.77 -0.08
C PRO A 44 -40.54 -14.42 -1.32
N LYS A 45 -41.55 -13.78 -1.92
CA LYS A 45 -42.27 -14.27 -3.11
C LYS A 45 -41.63 -13.84 -4.44
N ILE A 46 -40.57 -13.03 -4.43
CA ILE A 46 -39.89 -12.63 -5.68
C ILE A 46 -39.40 -13.86 -6.44
N ASP A 47 -39.61 -13.89 -7.75
CA ASP A 47 -38.90 -14.79 -8.66
C ASP A 47 -37.48 -14.27 -8.85
N LEU A 48 -36.53 -14.83 -8.11
CA LEU A 48 -35.14 -14.37 -8.12
C LEU A 48 -34.33 -14.94 -9.30
N ASN A 49 -34.91 -15.87 -10.08
CA ASN A 49 -34.16 -16.62 -11.09
C ASN A 49 -33.63 -15.73 -12.23
N ASN A 50 -34.27 -14.57 -12.48
CA ASN A 50 -33.87 -13.62 -13.52
C ASN A 50 -33.21 -12.34 -12.96
N LEU A 51 -32.80 -12.34 -11.69
CA LEU A 51 -32.15 -11.18 -11.10
C LEU A 51 -30.71 -11.05 -11.57
N LYS A 52 -30.29 -9.80 -11.77
CA LYS A 52 -28.92 -9.46 -12.15
C LYS A 52 -27.89 -10.01 -11.14
N GLU A 53 -28.22 -10.02 -9.85
CA GLU A 53 -27.34 -10.56 -8.81
C GLU A 53 -27.05 -12.06 -9.00
N VAL A 54 -28.06 -12.84 -9.39
CA VAL A 54 -27.93 -14.28 -9.62
C VAL A 54 -27.05 -14.57 -10.82
N MET A 55 -27.23 -13.80 -11.90
CA MET A 55 -26.37 -13.88 -13.08
C MET A 55 -24.92 -13.52 -12.73
N LEU A 56 -24.70 -12.43 -12.00
CA LEU A 56 -23.36 -11.97 -11.62
C LEU A 56 -22.65 -12.96 -10.69
N ILE A 57 -23.35 -13.55 -9.71
CA ILE A 57 -22.77 -14.59 -8.85
C ILE A 57 -22.46 -15.86 -9.65
N SER A 58 -23.33 -16.26 -10.57
CA SER A 58 -23.12 -17.46 -11.40
C SER A 58 -21.89 -17.33 -12.29
N GLN A 59 -21.60 -16.13 -12.81
CA GLN A 59 -20.39 -15.83 -13.60
C GLN A 59 -19.10 -15.90 -12.76
N GLN A 60 -19.19 -15.75 -11.44
CA GLN A 60 -18.06 -15.95 -10.53
C GLN A 60 -17.81 -17.45 -10.22
N LEU A 61 -18.56 -18.37 -10.82
CA LEU A 61 -18.32 -19.81 -10.75
C LEU A 61 -17.69 -20.29 -12.06
N LEU A 62 -16.76 -21.25 -11.99
CA LEU A 62 -15.95 -21.75 -13.11
C LEU A 62 -16.77 -22.29 -14.31
N ASP A 63 -18.04 -22.64 -14.09
CA ASP A 63 -18.98 -23.07 -15.13
C ASP A 63 -20.30 -22.30 -14.95
N ALA A 64 -20.52 -21.29 -15.79
CA ALA A 64 -21.66 -20.38 -15.67
C ALA A 64 -23.01 -21.12 -15.83
N SER A 65 -23.06 -22.19 -16.63
CA SER A 65 -24.27 -22.98 -16.86
C SER A 65 -24.67 -23.76 -15.60
N LYS A 66 -23.72 -24.50 -15.02
CA LYS A 66 -23.91 -25.22 -13.75
C LYS A 66 -24.07 -24.26 -12.56
N GLY A 67 -23.40 -23.11 -12.62
CA GLY A 67 -23.51 -22.05 -11.63
C GLY A 67 -24.94 -21.52 -11.53
N HIS A 68 -25.60 -21.31 -12.67
CA HIS A 68 -26.99 -20.86 -12.70
C HIS A 68 -27.96 -21.88 -12.09
N ASP A 69 -27.80 -23.17 -12.39
CA ASP A 69 -28.63 -24.22 -11.80
C ASP A 69 -28.38 -24.41 -10.30
N PHE A 70 -27.12 -24.31 -9.87
CA PHE A 70 -26.78 -24.24 -8.45
C PHE A 70 -27.45 -23.06 -7.77
N MET A 71 -27.43 -21.87 -8.39
CA MET A 71 -28.02 -20.68 -7.80
C MET A 71 -29.53 -20.82 -7.58
N LYS A 72 -30.28 -21.50 -8.46
CA LYS A 72 -31.71 -21.79 -8.24
C LYS A 72 -31.93 -22.58 -6.95
N VAL A 73 -31.14 -23.64 -6.75
CA VAL A 73 -31.23 -24.48 -5.54
C VAL A 73 -30.79 -23.67 -4.31
N PHE A 74 -29.69 -22.92 -4.43
CA PHE A 74 -29.13 -22.13 -3.35
C PHE A 74 -30.07 -21.02 -2.89
N ILE A 75 -30.75 -20.32 -3.80
CA ILE A 75 -31.77 -19.32 -3.46
C ILE A 75 -32.93 -19.96 -2.71
N ASN A 76 -33.41 -21.13 -3.15
CA ASN A 76 -34.45 -21.85 -2.43
C ASN A 76 -34.00 -22.23 -1.02
N THR A 77 -32.73 -22.63 -0.83
CA THR A 77 -32.15 -22.84 0.51
C THR A 77 -32.12 -21.56 1.34
N LEU A 78 -31.75 -20.41 0.76
CA LEU A 78 -31.76 -19.12 1.47
C LEU A 78 -33.18 -18.64 1.84
N LYS A 79 -34.18 -18.98 1.04
CA LYS A 79 -35.59 -18.68 1.34
C LYS A 79 -36.12 -19.53 2.50
N THR A 80 -35.85 -20.83 2.48
CA THR A 80 -36.41 -21.79 3.45
C THR A 80 -35.62 -21.84 4.76
N ASN A 81 -34.29 -21.70 4.71
CA ASN A 81 -33.42 -21.82 5.88
C ASN A 81 -32.97 -20.44 6.37
N HIS A 82 -33.74 -19.89 7.33
CA HIS A 82 -33.45 -18.60 7.97
C HIS A 82 -32.08 -18.56 8.67
N ASN A 83 -31.60 -19.69 9.20
CA ASN A 83 -30.30 -19.76 9.88
C ASN A 83 -29.16 -19.56 8.87
N VAL A 84 -29.19 -20.30 7.76
CA VAL A 84 -28.19 -20.17 6.68
C VAL A 84 -28.19 -18.75 6.12
N ARG A 85 -29.37 -18.16 5.91
CA ARG A 85 -29.49 -16.76 5.47
C ARG A 85 -28.86 -15.80 6.48
N GLY A 86 -29.13 -15.98 7.77
CA GLY A 86 -28.52 -15.18 8.84
C GLY A 86 -27.01 -15.31 8.88
N TYR A 87 -26.46 -16.52 8.71
CA TYR A 87 -25.01 -16.74 8.66
C TYR A 87 -24.36 -16.06 7.45
N PHE A 88 -24.99 -16.11 6.26
CA PHE A 88 -24.49 -15.38 5.10
C PHE A 88 -24.60 -13.86 5.26
N LYS A 89 -25.71 -13.37 5.82
CA LYS A 89 -25.88 -11.94 6.13
C LYS A 89 -24.78 -11.45 7.07
N ASN A 90 -24.47 -12.26 8.08
CA ASN A 90 -23.36 -12.00 8.98
C ASN A 90 -22.04 -12.07 8.22
N LEU A 91 -21.69 -13.14 7.51
CA LEU A 91 -20.42 -13.29 6.79
C LEU A 91 -20.12 -12.12 5.83
N VAL A 92 -21.14 -11.67 5.11
CA VAL A 92 -21.06 -10.59 4.12
C VAL A 92 -21.01 -9.22 4.77
N ASN A 93 -21.46 -9.11 6.02
CA ASN A 93 -21.34 -7.87 6.76
C ASN A 93 -19.86 -7.48 6.88
N VAL A 94 -19.62 -6.20 6.74
CA VAL A 94 -18.29 -5.72 6.42
C VAL A 94 -17.47 -5.57 7.73
N ASN A 95 -18.12 -5.52 8.90
CA ASN A 95 -17.51 -5.32 10.23
C ASN A 95 -17.15 -6.60 11.00
N ASN A 96 -16.95 -7.76 10.33
CA ASN A 96 -16.61 -9.00 11.04
C ASN A 96 -15.12 -9.17 11.30
N SER A 97 -14.78 -9.69 12.47
CA SER A 97 -13.43 -10.19 12.71
C SER A 97 -13.15 -11.45 11.89
N CYS A 98 -11.86 -11.74 11.66
CA CYS A 98 -11.43 -12.97 10.98
C CYS A 98 -11.94 -14.22 11.72
N ALA A 99 -11.92 -14.20 13.06
CA ALA A 99 -12.40 -15.30 13.90
C ALA A 99 -13.90 -15.55 13.72
N LYS A 100 -14.73 -14.49 13.72
CA LYS A 100 -16.18 -14.61 13.48
C LYS A 100 -16.48 -15.08 12.06
N SER A 101 -15.74 -14.55 11.08
CA SER A 101 -15.88 -14.96 9.67
C SER A 101 -15.63 -16.46 9.51
N LEU A 102 -14.61 -17.00 10.17
CA LEU A 102 -14.32 -18.44 10.17
C LEU A 102 -15.45 -19.27 10.80
N GLN A 103 -16.01 -18.83 11.93
CA GLN A 103 -17.16 -19.48 12.56
C GLN A 103 -18.37 -19.51 11.63
N TRP A 104 -18.68 -18.39 10.96
CA TRP A 104 -19.79 -18.34 10.00
C TRP A 104 -19.58 -19.27 8.81
N ILE A 105 -18.36 -19.35 8.27
CA ILE A 105 -18.01 -20.28 7.20
C ILE A 105 -18.26 -21.73 7.64
N GLN A 106 -17.82 -22.12 8.84
CA GLN A 106 -18.03 -23.47 9.37
C GLN A 106 -19.52 -23.80 9.54
N LEU A 107 -20.31 -22.87 10.08
CA LEU A 107 -21.75 -23.03 10.26
C LEU A 107 -22.49 -23.15 8.92
N ILE A 108 -22.13 -22.33 7.94
CA ILE A 108 -22.68 -22.41 6.58
C ILE A 108 -22.37 -23.77 5.96
N LEU A 109 -21.10 -24.19 5.97
CA LEU A 109 -20.69 -25.46 5.36
C LEU A 109 -21.38 -26.67 6.02
N THR A 110 -21.57 -26.63 7.33
CA THR A 110 -22.28 -27.69 8.07
C THR A 110 -23.74 -27.77 7.65
N ASN A 111 -24.42 -26.63 7.52
CA ASN A 111 -25.84 -26.59 7.14
C ASN A 111 -26.10 -26.86 5.66
N LEU A 112 -25.09 -26.65 4.80
CA LEU A 112 -25.17 -26.97 3.36
C LEU A 112 -24.73 -28.41 3.04
N SER A 113 -24.30 -29.18 4.05
CA SER A 113 -23.80 -30.56 3.86
C SER A 113 -24.84 -31.52 3.27
N SER A 114 -26.13 -31.20 3.36
CA SER A 114 -27.24 -31.97 2.79
C SER A 114 -27.40 -31.79 1.28
N LEU A 115 -26.69 -30.84 0.66
CA LEU A 115 -26.71 -30.64 -0.78
C LEU A 115 -25.98 -31.76 -1.53
N ASN A 116 -26.41 -32.03 -2.77
CA ASN A 116 -25.69 -32.91 -3.69
C ASN A 116 -24.22 -32.50 -3.82
N GLN A 117 -23.31 -33.46 -4.05
CA GLN A 117 -21.86 -33.22 -4.11
C GLN A 117 -21.46 -32.09 -5.07
N THR A 118 -22.11 -32.00 -6.23
CA THR A 118 -21.88 -30.94 -7.23
C THR A 118 -22.23 -29.56 -6.68
N HIS A 119 -23.42 -29.41 -6.10
CA HIS A 119 -23.88 -28.16 -5.46
C HIS A 119 -23.03 -27.80 -4.25
N MET A 120 -22.61 -28.78 -3.45
CA MET A 120 -21.72 -28.54 -2.31
C MET A 120 -20.34 -28.04 -2.77
N SER A 121 -19.79 -28.58 -3.87
CA SER A 121 -18.53 -28.10 -4.42
C SER A 121 -18.61 -26.65 -4.92
N MET A 122 -19.75 -26.27 -5.51
CA MET A 122 -20.01 -24.89 -5.95
C MET A 122 -20.22 -23.95 -4.76
N ALA A 123 -20.94 -24.39 -3.72
CA ALA A 123 -21.08 -23.64 -2.48
C ALA A 123 -19.73 -23.39 -1.79
N LYS A 124 -18.86 -24.42 -1.71
CA LYS A 124 -17.50 -24.27 -1.16
C LYS A 124 -16.70 -23.22 -1.92
N ARG A 125 -16.68 -23.30 -3.26
CA ARG A 125 -15.99 -22.31 -4.11
C ARG A 125 -16.53 -20.90 -3.95
N LEU A 126 -17.86 -20.76 -3.87
CA LEU A 126 -18.48 -19.46 -3.63
C LEU A 126 -18.02 -18.87 -2.29
N ILE A 127 -18.07 -19.67 -1.23
CA ILE A 127 -17.64 -19.27 0.12
C ILE A 127 -16.15 -18.91 0.13
N GLU A 128 -15.29 -19.73 -0.48
CA GLU A 128 -13.84 -19.46 -0.61
C GLU A 128 -13.56 -18.11 -1.28
N ARG A 129 -14.30 -17.75 -2.33
CA ARG A 129 -14.17 -16.44 -3.00
C ARG A 129 -14.72 -15.29 -2.14
N MET A 130 -15.78 -15.50 -1.39
CA MET A 130 -16.36 -14.51 -0.47
C MET A 130 -15.49 -14.28 0.79
N SER A 131 -14.70 -15.28 1.17
CA SER A 131 -13.80 -15.24 2.32
C SER A 131 -12.32 -15.16 1.94
N SER A 132 -11.97 -14.89 0.67
CA SER A 132 -10.59 -14.82 0.25
C SER A 132 -9.88 -13.63 0.88
N ILE A 133 -8.86 -13.89 1.70
CA ILE A 133 -8.04 -12.86 2.36
C ILE A 133 -8.92 -11.87 3.15
N VAL A 134 -9.40 -12.33 4.31
CA VAL A 134 -10.13 -11.48 5.27
C VAL A 134 -9.14 -10.57 6.00
N ILE A 135 -9.41 -9.27 5.97
CA ILE A 135 -8.65 -8.24 6.67
C ILE A 135 -9.63 -7.55 7.62
N ASP A 136 -9.33 -7.57 8.91
CA ASP A 136 -10.12 -6.91 9.96
C ASP A 136 -9.31 -5.78 10.63
N LYS A 137 -9.92 -5.12 11.62
CA LYS A 137 -9.30 -4.03 12.37
C LYS A 137 -7.97 -4.45 13.02
N GLU A 138 -7.94 -5.61 13.67
CA GLU A 138 -6.72 -6.13 14.31
C GLU A 138 -5.60 -6.37 13.30
N CYS A 139 -5.94 -6.80 12.07
CA CYS A 139 -4.97 -6.96 11.00
C CYS A 139 -4.32 -5.63 10.58
N ILE A 140 -5.10 -4.55 10.51
CA ILE A 140 -4.60 -3.21 10.18
C ILE A 140 -3.69 -2.68 11.29
N GLU A 141 -4.10 -2.81 12.56
CA GLU A 141 -3.30 -2.40 13.71
C GLU A 141 -1.95 -3.14 13.75
N LYS A 142 -1.96 -4.47 13.61
CA LYS A 142 -0.74 -5.29 13.52
C LYS A 142 0.12 -4.92 12.31
N LEU A 143 -0.48 -4.53 11.18
CA LEU A 143 0.26 -4.11 10.00
C LEU A 143 0.97 -2.77 10.24
N ILE A 144 0.31 -1.81 10.90
CA ILE A 144 0.92 -0.52 11.27
C ILE A 144 2.11 -0.75 12.21
N GLU A 145 1.97 -1.60 13.23
CA GLU A 145 3.05 -1.95 14.16
C GLU A 145 4.25 -2.59 13.42
N LEU A 146 4.00 -3.49 12.47
CA LEU A 146 5.05 -4.08 11.65
C LEU A 146 5.76 -3.04 10.78
N ILE A 147 5.02 -2.07 10.24
CA ILE A 147 5.58 -0.98 9.44
C ILE A 147 6.42 -0.06 10.33
N GLU A 148 5.92 0.31 11.49
CA GLU A 148 6.65 1.11 12.47
C GLU A 148 7.97 0.45 12.86
N TYR A 149 7.92 -0.84 13.21
CA TYR A 149 9.11 -1.64 13.47
C TYR A 149 10.11 -1.58 12.30
N LYS A 150 9.64 -1.74 11.06
CA LYS A 150 10.48 -1.74 9.84
C LYS A 150 11.01 -0.36 9.47
N VAL A 151 10.25 0.70 9.73
CA VAL A 151 10.67 2.08 9.51
C VAL A 151 11.81 2.43 10.47
N ASN A 152 11.67 2.05 11.75
CA ASN A 152 12.59 2.35 12.83
C ASN A 152 13.78 1.37 12.91
N GLN A 153 13.70 0.22 12.24
CA GLN A 153 14.77 -0.79 12.22
C GLN A 153 16.08 -0.18 11.71
N LYS A 154 17.12 -0.19 12.55
CA LYS A 154 18.49 0.16 12.15
C LYS A 154 19.12 -1.03 11.43
N LEU A 155 19.80 -0.77 10.31
CA LEU A 155 20.62 -1.77 9.62
C LEU A 155 21.75 -2.24 10.54
N THR A 156 21.89 -3.55 10.71
CA THR A 156 23.07 -4.17 11.34
C THR A 156 24.33 -3.89 10.52
N LEU A 157 25.52 -3.93 11.14
CA LEU A 157 26.80 -3.73 10.46
C LEU A 157 26.98 -4.68 9.25
N LYS A 158 26.57 -5.93 9.38
CA LYS A 158 26.61 -6.93 8.30
C LYS A 158 25.71 -6.54 7.13
N GLN A 159 24.48 -6.08 7.41
CA GLN A 159 23.56 -5.59 6.38
C GLN A 159 24.10 -4.31 5.72
N ARG A 160 24.62 -3.34 6.48
CA ARG A 160 25.26 -2.13 5.93
C ARG A 160 26.40 -2.48 4.97
N ARG A 161 27.24 -3.45 5.32
CA ARG A 161 28.35 -3.93 4.47
C ARG A 161 27.86 -4.61 3.18
N LEU A 162 26.81 -5.43 3.25
CA LEU A 162 26.19 -6.06 2.08
C LEU A 162 25.56 -5.01 1.14
N MET A 163 24.91 -4.00 1.70
CA MET A 163 24.26 -2.92 0.94
C MET A 163 25.29 -2.02 0.23
N LYS A 164 26.41 -1.67 0.90
CA LYS A 164 27.53 -0.96 0.24
C LYS A 164 28.11 -1.77 -0.93
N LYS A 165 28.19 -3.10 -0.81
CA LYS A 165 28.64 -3.99 -1.90
C LYS A 165 27.64 -4.05 -3.06
N GLN A 166 26.34 -3.99 -2.80
CA GLN A 166 25.30 -3.95 -3.85
C GLN A 166 25.28 -2.61 -4.58
N LYS A 167 25.33 -1.46 -3.88
CA LYS A 167 25.42 -0.14 -4.53
C LYS A 167 26.64 0.00 -5.42
N LYS A 168 27.82 -0.44 -4.96
CA LYS A 168 29.06 -0.49 -5.77
C LYS A 168 28.97 -1.40 -7.00
N LYS A 169 28.06 -2.39 -7.04
CA LYS A 169 27.83 -3.21 -8.24
C LYS A 169 26.91 -2.52 -9.25
N VAL A 170 25.98 -1.69 -8.79
CA VAL A 170 25.06 -0.91 -9.64
C VAL A 170 25.76 0.30 -10.24
N GLU A 171 26.70 0.90 -9.50
CA GLU A 171 27.47 2.09 -9.94
C GLU A 171 28.69 1.77 -10.83
N LYS A 172 29.08 0.50 -11.00
CA LYS A 172 30.16 0.16 -11.94
C LYS A 172 29.66 0.35 -13.37
N PRO A 173 30.28 1.23 -14.19
CA PRO A 173 29.91 1.35 -15.59
C PRO A 173 30.15 -0.01 -16.27
N LYS A 174 29.19 -0.46 -17.08
CA LYS A 174 29.34 -1.64 -17.93
C LYS A 174 30.50 -1.38 -18.89
N THR A 175 31.71 -1.78 -18.54
CA THR A 175 32.84 -1.76 -19.44
C THR A 175 32.52 -2.71 -20.60
N ARG A 176 32.45 -2.15 -21.82
CA ARG A 176 32.28 -2.88 -23.07
C ARG A 176 33.28 -4.04 -23.11
N GLY A 177 32.76 -5.25 -23.30
CA GLY A 177 33.57 -6.46 -23.41
C GLY A 177 34.56 -6.36 -24.58
N LYS A 178 35.81 -6.76 -24.32
CA LYS A 178 36.83 -6.99 -25.36
C LYS A 178 36.31 -8.00 -26.39
N PRO A 179 36.54 -7.81 -27.70
CA PRO A 179 36.09 -8.76 -28.70
C PRO A 179 36.94 -10.02 -28.64
N ARG A 180 36.26 -11.15 -28.79
CA ARG A 180 36.80 -12.51 -28.84
C ARG A 180 37.58 -12.66 -30.16
N LYS A 181 38.83 -13.13 -30.08
CA LYS A 181 39.69 -13.45 -31.24
C LYS A 181 38.95 -14.42 -32.20
N GLY A 182 38.49 -13.90 -33.33
CA GLY A 182 38.03 -14.65 -34.50
C GLY A 182 39.16 -14.82 -35.51
N ARG A 183 39.17 -15.99 -36.15
CA ARG A 183 40.14 -16.50 -37.10
C ARG A 183 39.98 -15.82 -38.48
N LYS A 184 41.11 -15.68 -39.18
CA LYS A 184 41.33 -15.02 -40.51
C LYS A 184 40.39 -15.49 -41.63
N GLU A 185 40.07 -14.56 -42.54
CA GLU A 185 39.96 -14.64 -44.02
C GLU A 185 39.62 -13.20 -44.50
N GLU A 186 40.55 -12.42 -45.07
CA GLU A 186 40.96 -12.25 -46.50
C GLU A 186 40.14 -11.21 -47.30
N SER A 187 40.86 -10.19 -47.83
CA SER A 187 40.53 -9.22 -48.93
C SER A 187 39.29 -8.31 -48.78
N SER A 188 39.22 -7.05 -49.21
CA SER A 188 40.01 -6.16 -50.08
C SER A 188 39.49 -4.71 -49.91
N GLU A 189 40.33 -3.74 -50.33
CA GLU A 189 39.98 -2.38 -50.83
C GLU A 189 39.42 -1.33 -49.83
N GLU A 190 40.22 -0.28 -49.55
CA GLU A 190 40.07 1.12 -50.05
C GLU A 190 38.93 1.86 -49.31
N GLU A 191 39.10 3.01 -48.66
CA GLU A 191 39.68 4.26 -49.12
C GLU A 191 39.96 5.21 -47.92
N GLU A 192 40.80 6.20 -48.19
CA GLU A 192 41.27 7.26 -47.30
C GLU A 192 40.18 8.30 -46.95
N SER A 193 40.32 8.94 -45.79
CA SER A 193 40.41 10.41 -45.73
C SER A 193 40.69 10.89 -44.29
N ALA A 194 41.80 11.61 -44.16
CA ALA A 194 42.25 12.32 -42.98
C ALA A 194 41.63 13.72 -42.88
N SER A 195 41.50 14.22 -41.64
CA SER A 195 41.75 15.61 -41.20
C SER A 195 41.33 15.66 -39.73
N GLU A 196 42.21 15.59 -38.74
CA GLU A 196 43.14 16.63 -38.27
C GLU A 196 42.47 17.94 -37.80
N THR A 197 43.04 18.41 -36.68
CA THR A 197 42.95 19.72 -36.04
C THR A 197 41.79 19.95 -35.07
N ASP A 198 41.99 20.46 -33.85
CA ASP A 198 43.19 20.73 -33.06
C ASP A 198 42.70 21.09 -31.63
N GLU A 199 43.55 20.75 -30.66
CA GLU A 199 44.04 21.60 -29.55
C GLU A 199 43.03 22.39 -28.67
N GLU A 200 43.21 22.56 -27.36
CA GLU A 200 44.17 22.12 -26.35
C GLU A 200 43.59 22.54 -24.99
N SER A 201 44.08 21.89 -23.93
CA SER A 201 44.49 22.44 -22.61
C SER A 201 43.48 23.29 -21.78
N ASP A 202 43.46 23.36 -20.44
CA ASP A 202 44.40 23.09 -19.34
C ASP A 202 43.56 22.77 -18.08
N ALA A 203 43.90 21.74 -17.30
CA ALA A 203 44.76 21.76 -16.10
C ALA A 203 44.05 22.16 -14.78
N ASP A 204 43.92 21.13 -13.94
CA ASP A 204 44.12 21.05 -12.48
C ASP A 204 43.62 22.15 -11.53
N ASP A 205 42.76 21.75 -10.58
CA ASP A 205 43.10 21.74 -9.15
C ASP A 205 41.97 21.10 -8.34
N ASP A 206 42.21 19.93 -7.72
CA ASP A 206 41.43 19.54 -6.54
C ASP A 206 42.35 18.93 -5.47
N MET A 207 42.54 19.73 -4.43
CA MET A 207 43.31 19.44 -3.23
C MET A 207 42.65 18.31 -2.43
N THR A 208 43.26 17.14 -2.46
CA THR A 208 42.97 16.05 -1.51
C THR A 208 43.45 16.40 -0.11
N VAL A 209 42.52 16.69 0.80
CA VAL A 209 42.79 16.75 2.25
C VAL A 209 42.49 15.38 2.85
N ASN A 210 43.55 14.73 3.32
CA ASN A 210 43.52 13.55 4.19
C ASN A 210 42.82 13.90 5.51
N SER A 211 41.84 13.09 5.92
CA SER A 211 41.36 13.05 7.30
C SER A 211 41.54 11.66 7.87
N MET A 212 42.40 11.61 8.89
CA MET A 212 42.85 10.47 9.67
C MET A 212 41.70 9.63 10.25
N ASP A 213 41.90 8.32 10.23
CA ASP A 213 41.14 7.34 11.00
C ASP A 213 41.30 7.63 12.49
N ILE A 214 40.18 7.91 13.18
CA ILE A 214 40.08 7.81 14.63
C ILE A 214 39.35 6.51 14.92
N GLU A 215 40.11 5.53 15.41
CA GLU A 215 39.58 4.34 16.08
C GLU A 215 38.95 4.76 17.40
N GLU A 216 37.63 4.94 17.44
CA GLU A 216 36.87 4.88 18.69
C GLU A 216 36.23 3.50 18.82
N GLY A 217 36.81 2.70 19.71
CA GLY A 217 36.16 1.52 20.25
C GLY A 217 34.94 1.94 21.06
N VAL A 218 33.79 1.35 20.74
CA VAL A 218 32.62 1.35 21.62
C VAL A 218 32.04 -0.05 21.61
N GLU A 219 31.85 -0.53 22.82
CA GLU A 219 31.50 -1.88 23.25
C GLU A 219 30.23 -2.42 22.60
N ASP A 220 30.26 -3.71 22.29
CA ASP A 220 29.14 -4.51 21.81
C ASP A 220 28.13 -4.71 22.95
N ASP A 221 27.17 -3.80 23.08
CA ASP A 221 25.92 -4.03 23.83
C ASP A 221 24.78 -3.34 23.09
N ASP A 222 24.14 -4.04 22.15
CA ASP A 222 22.81 -3.66 21.66
C ASP A 222 21.96 -4.92 21.66
N GLU A 223 21.34 -5.17 22.81
CA GLU A 223 20.17 -6.02 22.95
C GLU A 223 19.18 -5.61 21.87
N THR A 224 19.15 -6.39 20.79
CA THR A 224 18.08 -6.27 19.80
C THR A 224 16.77 -6.39 20.56
N SER A 225 15.94 -5.36 20.50
CA SER A 225 14.52 -5.39 20.83
C SER A 225 13.84 -6.37 19.88
N THR A 226 14.08 -7.64 20.18
CA THR A 226 13.46 -8.78 19.57
C THR A 226 12.02 -8.68 20.01
N ILE A 227 11.11 -8.52 19.05
CA ILE A 227 9.70 -8.83 19.29
C ILE A 227 9.73 -10.17 19.99
N LYS A 228 9.31 -10.23 21.27
CA LYS A 228 9.22 -11.50 21.99
C LYS A 228 8.37 -12.40 21.11
N SER A 229 9.04 -13.34 20.44
CA SER A 229 8.43 -14.45 19.75
C SER A 229 7.48 -15.06 20.77
N SER A 230 6.17 -14.89 20.57
CA SER A 230 5.19 -15.72 21.26
C SER A 230 5.68 -17.16 21.13
N GLU A 231 5.62 -17.97 22.17
CA GLU A 231 6.19 -19.34 22.22
C GLU A 231 5.69 -20.27 21.09
N ASN A 232 4.75 -19.80 20.25
CA ASN A 232 4.24 -20.42 19.03
C ASN A 232 4.68 -19.76 17.69
N SER A 233 5.69 -18.87 17.63
CA SER A 233 6.11 -18.27 16.35
C SER A 233 6.93 -19.26 15.52
N ASN A 234 6.59 -19.37 14.23
CA ASN A 234 7.34 -20.21 13.31
C ASN A 234 8.72 -19.58 13.06
N PRO A 235 9.84 -20.26 13.38
CA PRO A 235 11.19 -19.71 13.29
C PRO A 235 11.60 -19.32 11.85
N HIS A 236 10.92 -19.88 10.84
CA HIS A 236 11.10 -19.45 9.46
C HIS A 236 10.50 -18.05 9.20
N ILE A 237 9.36 -17.72 9.83
CA ILE A 237 8.73 -16.39 9.73
C ILE A 237 9.60 -15.34 10.40
N ASP A 238 10.18 -15.67 11.56
CA ASP A 238 11.07 -14.76 12.30
C ASP A 238 12.35 -14.47 11.50
N ARG A 239 12.93 -15.48 10.83
CA ARG A 239 14.05 -15.26 9.89
C ARG A 239 13.68 -14.41 8.68
N LEU A 240 12.45 -14.52 8.17
CA LEU A 240 11.98 -13.70 7.05
C LEU A 240 11.71 -12.25 7.48
N LEU A 241 11.25 -12.03 8.72
CA LEU A 241 11.10 -10.73 9.35
C LEU A 241 12.45 -10.05 9.65
N ILE A 242 13.54 -10.80 9.76
CA ILE A 242 14.91 -10.28 9.94
C ILE A 242 15.54 -9.79 8.62
N ARG A 243 14.97 -10.14 7.46
CA ARG A 243 15.43 -9.59 6.18
C ARG A 243 15.12 -8.10 6.15
N HIS A 244 16.14 -7.28 5.91
CA HIS A 244 16.00 -5.85 5.69
C HIS A 244 16.11 -5.58 4.20
N VAL A 245 15.05 -5.05 3.61
CA VAL A 245 15.09 -4.35 2.32
C VAL A 245 14.91 -2.86 2.63
N ASP A 246 15.69 -1.99 2.00
CA ASP A 246 15.70 -0.54 2.31
C ASP A 246 14.30 0.10 2.23
N ASP A 247 13.43 -0.42 1.36
CA ASP A 247 12.08 0.10 1.08
C ASP A 247 10.95 -0.65 1.80
N ASP A 248 11.23 -1.54 2.75
CA ASP A 248 10.18 -2.34 3.42
C ASP A 248 9.12 -1.45 4.10
N GLY A 249 9.53 -0.33 4.71
CA GLY A 249 8.60 0.64 5.28
C GLY A 249 7.70 1.31 4.23
N GLU A 250 8.27 1.73 3.10
CA GLU A 250 7.52 2.32 1.98
C GLU A 250 6.53 1.32 1.37
N LYS A 251 6.98 0.09 1.13
CA LYS A 251 6.12 -1.00 0.63
C LYS A 251 4.98 -1.29 1.59
N GLY A 252 5.26 -1.28 2.90
CA GLY A 252 4.26 -1.36 3.94
C GLY A 252 3.16 -0.30 3.83
N LEU A 253 3.56 0.96 3.69
CA LEU A 253 2.63 2.08 3.50
C LEU A 253 1.83 1.95 2.19
N LYS A 254 2.44 1.44 1.11
CA LYS A 254 1.72 1.13 -0.13
C LYS A 254 0.66 0.05 0.08
N ILE A 255 0.96 -1.02 0.83
CA ILE A 255 -0.02 -2.06 1.19
C ILE A 255 -1.17 -1.44 1.97
N LEU A 256 -0.89 -0.62 2.99
CA LEU A 256 -1.93 0.10 3.73
C LEU A 256 -2.80 0.94 2.81
N ASN A 257 -2.19 1.63 1.84
CA ASN A 257 -2.94 2.45 0.88
C ASN A 257 -3.86 1.60 -0.02
N TYR A 258 -3.40 0.42 -0.46
CA TYR A 258 -4.25 -0.50 -1.21
C TYR A 258 -5.40 -1.05 -0.36
N LEU A 259 -5.10 -1.46 0.88
CA LEU A 259 -6.11 -1.95 1.81
C LEU A 259 -7.14 -0.86 2.11
N LEU A 260 -6.72 0.38 2.31
CA LEU A 260 -7.62 1.52 2.50
C LEU A 260 -8.57 1.69 1.31
N MET A 261 -8.07 1.64 0.07
CA MET A 261 -8.90 1.78 -1.14
C MET A 261 -9.90 0.64 -1.35
N ILE A 262 -9.63 -0.55 -0.81
CA ILE A 262 -10.51 -1.71 -0.90
C ILE A 262 -11.50 -1.74 0.28
N HIS A 263 -11.04 -1.33 1.46
CA HIS A 263 -11.71 -1.48 2.74
C HIS A 263 -11.94 -0.12 3.41
N ASN A 264 -12.64 0.78 2.68
CA ASN A 264 -12.82 2.22 2.98
C ASN A 264 -13.16 2.60 4.45
N ASN A 265 -13.68 1.69 5.29
CA ASN A 265 -14.12 1.99 6.66
C ASN A 265 -13.48 1.09 7.75
N TYR A 266 -12.52 0.21 7.42
CA TYR A 266 -12.08 -0.86 8.33
C TYR A 266 -10.76 -0.56 9.02
N GLY A 267 -10.82 -0.34 10.34
CA GLY A 267 -9.62 -0.24 11.20
C GLY A 267 -8.80 1.04 11.04
N PHE A 268 -9.08 1.85 10.02
CA PHE A 268 -8.45 3.16 9.82
C PHE A 268 -9.16 4.29 10.58
N ASN A 269 -10.45 4.16 10.90
CA ASN A 269 -11.24 5.16 11.62
C ASN A 269 -11.04 5.03 13.15
N ASN A 270 -9.83 5.31 13.62
CA ASN A 270 -9.49 5.37 15.05
C ASN A 270 -8.40 6.44 15.26
N SER A 271 -8.55 7.27 16.29
CA SER A 271 -7.58 8.33 16.66
C SER A 271 -6.14 7.80 16.75
N ASN A 272 -5.96 6.64 17.37
CA ASN A 272 -4.64 6.02 17.52
C ASN A 272 -4.01 5.61 16.18
N THR A 273 -4.83 5.14 15.23
CA THR A 273 -4.36 4.80 13.88
C THR A 273 -3.90 6.05 13.15
N TYR A 274 -4.68 7.13 13.24
CA TYR A 274 -4.37 8.40 12.60
C TYR A 274 -3.07 9.03 13.13
N GLU A 275 -2.92 9.12 14.45
CA GLU A 275 -1.71 9.63 15.10
C GLU A 275 -0.46 8.81 14.73
N LYS A 276 -0.57 7.47 14.73
CA LYS A 276 0.52 6.59 14.29
C LYS A 276 0.90 6.83 12.84
N LEU A 277 -0.07 6.97 11.93
CA LEU A 277 0.19 7.26 10.53
C LEU A 277 0.86 8.64 10.35
N PHE A 278 0.40 9.67 11.06
CA PHE A 278 1.04 10.99 11.03
C PHE A 278 2.47 10.95 11.56
N SER A 279 2.77 10.12 12.56
CA SER A 279 4.13 9.99 13.09
C SER A 279 5.15 9.56 12.01
N PHE A 280 4.72 8.81 10.99
CA PHE A 280 5.58 8.41 9.87
C PHE A 280 6.01 9.56 8.95
N ILE A 281 5.31 10.71 8.98
CA ILE A 281 5.74 11.93 8.26
C ILE A 281 7.07 12.45 8.82
N ASN A 282 7.32 12.23 10.12
CA ASN A 282 8.54 12.66 10.79
C ASN A 282 9.75 11.75 10.51
N CYS A 283 9.57 10.71 9.69
CA CYS A 283 10.67 9.83 9.31
C CYS A 283 11.70 10.57 8.45
N LYS A 284 13.00 10.33 8.70
CA LYS A 284 14.11 10.86 7.88
C LYS A 284 14.11 10.32 6.44
N LYS A 285 13.40 9.23 6.18
CA LYS A 285 13.34 8.57 4.86
C LYS A 285 12.25 9.23 4.01
N ASP A 286 12.66 9.98 2.98
CA ASP A 286 11.73 10.75 2.13
C ASP A 286 10.64 9.93 1.46
N ASN A 287 10.94 8.68 1.11
CA ASN A 287 10.01 7.76 0.45
C ASN A 287 8.90 7.28 1.41
N VAL A 288 9.24 7.06 2.68
CA VAL A 288 8.29 6.79 3.76
C VAL A 288 7.38 8.00 3.94
N ALA A 289 7.93 9.19 4.16
CA ALA A 289 7.15 10.41 4.32
C ALA A 289 6.22 10.70 3.12
N SER A 290 6.73 10.53 1.88
CA SER A 290 5.92 10.71 0.67
C SER A 290 4.76 9.71 0.58
N SER A 291 5.00 8.45 0.94
CA SER A 291 3.98 7.40 0.90
C SER A 291 2.94 7.57 2.01
N THR A 292 3.37 8.04 3.18
CA THR A 292 2.47 8.41 4.29
C THR A 292 1.54 9.55 3.89
N LEU A 293 2.07 10.63 3.31
CA LEU A 293 1.25 11.77 2.87
C LEU A 293 0.22 11.35 1.80
N LYS A 294 0.61 10.46 0.88
CA LYS A 294 -0.31 9.88 -0.11
C LYS A 294 -1.41 9.04 0.55
N LEU A 295 -1.06 8.20 1.52
CA LEU A 295 -2.00 7.39 2.28
C LEU A 295 -3.02 8.27 3.00
N LEU A 296 -2.56 9.30 3.71
CA LEU A 296 -3.41 10.26 4.41
C LEU A 296 -4.29 11.03 3.44
N SER A 297 -3.76 11.48 2.30
CA SER A 297 -4.56 12.16 1.26
C SER A 297 -5.70 11.26 0.74
N THR A 298 -5.39 9.97 0.52
CA THR A 298 -6.37 8.97 0.08
C THR A 298 -7.45 8.77 1.14
N TYR A 299 -7.04 8.70 2.41
CA TYR A 299 -7.95 8.58 3.55
C TYR A 299 -8.93 9.76 3.63
N TYR A 300 -8.44 11.01 3.54
CA TYR A 300 -9.31 12.19 3.50
C TYR A 300 -10.25 12.19 2.30
N SER A 301 -9.76 11.83 1.10
CA SER A 301 -10.59 11.78 -0.11
C SER A 301 -11.78 10.83 0.02
N ILE A 302 -11.57 9.68 0.67
CA ILE A 302 -12.61 8.67 0.90
C ILE A 302 -13.59 9.13 1.97
N ASN A 303 -13.08 9.64 3.10
CA ASN A 303 -13.89 9.96 4.28
C ASN A 303 -14.58 11.33 4.24
N SER A 304 -14.10 12.28 3.42
CA SER A 304 -14.78 13.57 3.19
C SER A 304 -16.22 13.42 2.68
N ARG A 305 -16.57 12.25 2.13
CA ARG A 305 -17.93 11.90 1.68
C ARG A 305 -18.90 11.55 2.83
N ASN A 306 -18.39 11.27 4.03
CA ASN A 306 -19.17 10.93 5.23
C ASN A 306 -18.76 11.87 6.39
N LYS A 307 -19.10 13.15 6.27
CA LYS A 307 -18.62 14.23 7.17
C LYS A 307 -18.93 13.98 8.66
N ASP A 308 -20.10 13.43 8.98
CA ASP A 308 -20.59 13.33 10.36
C ASP A 308 -19.77 12.42 11.30
N GLU A 309 -19.06 11.41 10.78
CA GLU A 309 -18.17 10.53 11.58
C GLU A 309 -16.68 10.91 11.46
N ALA A 310 -16.30 11.63 10.40
CA ALA A 310 -14.92 11.98 10.11
C ALA A 310 -14.40 13.12 11.00
N ASP A 311 -15.28 14.00 11.47
CA ASP A 311 -14.94 15.24 12.18
C ASP A 311 -14.37 15.02 13.59
N SER A 312 -14.60 13.86 14.21
CA SER A 312 -14.23 13.63 15.60
C SER A 312 -12.81 13.07 15.81
N TYR A 313 -12.17 12.54 14.77
CA TYR A 313 -10.89 11.81 14.92
C TYR A 313 -9.77 12.26 13.96
N ASN A 314 -10.09 13.09 12.98
CA ASN A 314 -9.21 13.36 11.84
C ASN A 314 -8.88 14.86 11.68
N LYS A 315 -8.69 15.60 12.77
CA LYS A 315 -8.24 17.00 12.68
C LYS A 315 -6.72 17.07 12.83
N ILE A 316 -6.07 17.74 11.89
CA ILE A 316 -4.65 18.05 11.93
C ILE A 316 -4.45 19.05 13.08
N ASN A 317 -3.63 18.67 14.05
CA ASN A 317 -3.23 19.57 15.13
C ASN A 317 -2.25 20.65 14.63
N ASN A 318 -2.02 21.69 15.41
CA ASN A 318 -1.16 22.81 15.02
C ASN A 318 0.29 22.37 14.72
N GLU A 319 0.82 21.39 15.46
CA GLU A 319 2.17 20.87 15.21
C GLU A 319 2.30 20.21 13.83
N ASN A 320 1.34 19.35 13.48
CA ASN A 320 1.30 18.71 12.16
C ASN A 320 1.01 19.72 11.05
N LEU A 321 0.21 20.76 11.31
CA LEU A 321 -0.05 21.84 10.36
C LEU A 321 1.25 22.57 10.00
N GLU A 322 2.03 22.99 10.99
CA GLU A 322 3.32 23.65 10.76
C GLU A 322 4.30 22.74 10.00
N LYS A 323 4.25 21.42 10.27
CA LYS A 323 5.03 20.45 9.51
C LYS A 323 4.61 20.38 8.04
N LEU A 324 3.31 20.39 7.74
CA LEU A 324 2.79 20.41 6.37
C LEU A 324 3.12 21.72 5.66
N LYS A 325 3.03 22.87 6.34
CA LYS A 325 3.49 24.17 5.81
C LYS A 325 4.97 24.11 5.41
N ASN A 326 5.82 23.56 6.27
CA ASN A 326 7.24 23.37 5.98
C ASN A 326 7.46 22.45 4.75
N LEU A 327 6.70 21.37 4.63
CA LEU A 327 6.77 20.46 3.47
C LEU A 327 6.32 21.12 2.16
N CYS A 328 5.41 22.10 2.19
CA CYS A 328 5.03 22.86 1.00
C CYS A 328 6.20 23.70 0.46
N LYS A 329 7.08 24.19 1.34
CA LYS A 329 8.21 25.05 0.97
C LYS A 329 9.50 24.28 0.71
N HIS A 330 9.85 23.36 1.61
CA HIS A 330 11.15 22.68 1.64
C HIS A 330 11.08 21.18 1.36
N GLY A 331 9.88 20.61 1.22
CA GLY A 331 9.70 19.20 0.92
C GLY A 331 10.09 18.83 -0.52
N LYS A 332 10.02 17.55 -0.83
CA LYS A 332 10.08 17.08 -2.22
C LYS A 332 8.77 17.42 -2.96
N PRO A 333 8.81 17.57 -4.29
CA PRO A 333 7.64 17.71 -5.16
C PRO A 333 6.40 16.88 -4.77
N LYS A 334 6.60 15.56 -4.54
CA LYS A 334 5.51 14.65 -4.16
C LYS A 334 4.95 14.94 -2.76
N GLN A 335 5.80 15.34 -1.81
CA GLN A 335 5.39 15.66 -0.45
C GLN A 335 4.59 16.97 -0.43
N ALA A 336 5.08 18.00 -1.11
CA ALA A 336 4.42 19.30 -1.25
C ALA A 336 3.01 19.19 -1.84
N LYS A 337 2.85 18.45 -2.95
CA LYS A 337 1.55 18.15 -3.55
C LYS A 337 0.53 17.61 -2.53
N HIS A 338 0.93 16.58 -1.77
CA HIS A 338 0.03 15.94 -0.81
C HIS A 338 -0.17 16.80 0.44
N ALA A 339 0.82 17.59 0.85
CA ALA A 339 0.70 18.50 1.98
C ALA A 339 -0.35 19.60 1.73
N VAL A 340 -0.32 20.24 0.55
CA VAL A 340 -1.35 21.22 0.15
C VAL A 340 -2.75 20.59 0.16
N TYR A 341 -2.89 19.40 -0.43
CA TYR A 341 -4.17 18.68 -0.44
C TYR A 341 -4.69 18.36 0.97
N LEU A 342 -3.80 17.97 1.88
CA LEU A 342 -4.17 17.68 3.27
C LEU A 342 -4.62 18.94 4.00
N ILE A 343 -3.91 20.06 3.84
CA ILE A 343 -4.30 21.34 4.44
C ILE A 343 -5.68 21.77 3.93
N TYR A 344 -5.89 21.74 2.62
CA TYR A 344 -7.17 22.16 2.02
C TYR A 344 -8.37 21.36 2.52
N ASN A 345 -8.26 20.03 2.60
CA ASN A 345 -9.37 19.15 2.93
C ASN A 345 -9.58 18.95 4.44
N ASN A 346 -8.66 19.43 5.29
CA ASN A 346 -8.76 19.22 6.73
C ASN A 346 -9.43 20.36 7.50
N PHE A 347 -9.38 21.56 6.94
CA PHE A 347 -9.97 22.75 7.54
C PHE A 347 -11.17 23.19 6.71
N ASP A 348 -12.23 23.65 7.37
CA ASP A 348 -13.39 24.22 6.71
C ASP A 348 -13.13 25.68 6.30
N SER A 349 -13.91 26.16 5.32
CA SER A 349 -13.95 27.58 4.99
C SER A 349 -14.52 28.39 6.17
N PRO A 350 -13.94 29.55 6.53
CA PRO A 350 -12.87 30.28 5.84
C PRO A 350 -11.44 29.94 6.31
N GLN A 351 -11.27 29.10 7.33
CA GLN A 351 -9.97 28.82 7.95
C GLN A 351 -8.96 28.23 6.96
N ASN A 352 -9.40 27.34 6.07
CA ASN A 352 -8.53 26.79 5.03
C ASN A 352 -8.00 27.87 4.07
N GLU A 353 -8.83 28.83 3.66
CA GLU A 353 -8.46 29.91 2.76
C GLU A 353 -7.41 30.83 3.39
N GLU A 354 -7.57 31.18 4.67
CA GLU A 354 -6.60 31.98 5.42
C GLU A 354 -5.23 31.29 5.48
N ILE A 355 -5.22 30.00 5.84
CA ILE A 355 -3.99 29.21 5.90
C ILE A 355 -3.32 29.11 4.53
N LEU A 356 -4.09 28.83 3.48
CA LEU A 356 -3.55 28.69 2.12
C LEU A 356 -3.05 30.02 1.56
N PHE A 357 -3.69 31.15 1.91
CA PHE A 357 -3.24 32.48 1.53
C PHE A 357 -1.91 32.85 2.20
N GLU A 358 -1.75 32.52 3.49
CA GLU A 358 -0.48 32.67 4.21
C GLU A 358 0.64 31.88 3.52
N ILE A 359 0.37 30.62 3.17
CA ILE A 359 1.31 29.76 2.45
C ILE A 359 1.64 30.34 1.07
N TYR A 360 0.61 30.77 0.32
CA TYR A 360 0.78 31.37 -1.00
C TYR A 360 1.75 32.56 -0.97
N LYS A 361 1.56 33.50 -0.05
CA LYS A 361 2.42 34.68 0.10
C LYS A 361 3.88 34.28 0.35
N ASN A 362 4.10 33.37 1.30
CA ASN A 362 5.44 32.88 1.65
C ASN A 362 6.12 32.13 0.49
N LEU A 363 5.36 31.43 -0.34
CA LEU A 363 5.89 30.69 -1.50
C LEU A 363 6.25 31.64 -2.66
N VAL A 364 5.45 32.68 -2.91
CA VAL A 364 5.76 33.69 -3.94
C VAL A 364 7.07 34.39 -3.62
N GLU A 365 7.24 34.86 -2.38
CA GLU A 365 8.49 35.50 -1.93
C GLU A 365 9.71 34.58 -2.11
N GLU A 366 9.57 33.28 -1.80
CA GLU A 366 10.64 32.30 -1.96
C GLU A 366 11.00 32.02 -3.44
N VAL A 367 10.00 31.98 -4.31
CA VAL A 367 10.17 31.78 -5.76
C VAL A 367 10.85 33.00 -6.38
N GLU A 368 10.45 34.21 -5.98
CA GLU A 368 11.05 35.48 -6.42
C GLU A 368 12.49 35.64 -5.95
N ALA A 369 12.83 35.11 -4.77
CA ALA A 369 14.20 35.09 -4.24
C ALA A 369 15.17 34.21 -5.04
N LYS A 370 14.71 33.50 -6.10
CA LYS A 370 15.52 32.65 -7.01
C LYS A 370 16.29 31.53 -6.31
N ASN A 371 15.77 30.99 -5.21
CA ASN A 371 16.38 29.86 -4.52
C ASN A 371 16.20 28.55 -5.33
N GLY A 372 17.21 28.21 -6.14
CA GLY A 372 17.13 27.10 -7.10
C GLY A 372 16.87 25.71 -6.50
N LYS A 373 17.08 25.50 -5.19
CA LYS A 373 16.86 24.19 -4.54
C LYS A 373 15.40 23.91 -4.18
N THR A 374 14.61 24.93 -3.87
CA THR A 374 13.19 24.82 -3.44
C THR A 374 12.20 25.28 -4.51
N PHE A 375 12.68 25.97 -5.55
CA PHE A 375 11.88 26.54 -6.63
C PHE A 375 10.84 25.57 -7.22
N VAL A 376 11.26 24.36 -7.61
CA VAL A 376 10.34 23.36 -8.21
C VAL A 376 9.25 22.94 -7.22
N THR A 377 9.61 22.73 -5.95
CA THR A 377 8.64 22.38 -4.90
C THR A 377 7.63 23.50 -4.70
N CYS A 378 8.10 24.75 -4.61
CA CYS A 378 7.24 25.91 -4.41
C CYS A 378 6.26 26.09 -5.58
N LEU A 379 6.72 25.93 -6.83
CA LEU A 379 5.84 25.96 -8.01
C LEU A 379 4.76 24.86 -7.97
N ILE A 380 5.11 23.66 -7.51
CA ILE A 380 4.14 22.56 -7.36
C ILE A 380 3.11 22.89 -6.29
N SER A 381 3.53 23.44 -5.15
CA SER A 381 2.60 23.89 -4.11
C SER A 381 1.69 24.99 -4.62
N LEU A 382 2.22 26.02 -5.29
CA LEU A 382 1.42 27.09 -5.89
C LEU A 382 0.41 26.55 -6.90
N GLY A 383 0.84 25.66 -7.81
CA GLY A 383 -0.06 25.03 -8.77
C GLY A 383 -1.20 24.24 -8.11
N HIS A 384 -0.92 23.58 -6.98
CA HIS A 384 -1.95 22.86 -6.21
C HIS A 384 -2.81 23.76 -5.32
N ILE A 385 -2.37 24.97 -4.99
CA ILE A 385 -3.21 25.98 -4.33
C ILE A 385 -4.20 26.59 -5.34
N CYS A 386 -3.77 26.77 -6.59
CA CYS A 386 -4.62 27.32 -7.66
C CYS A 386 -5.62 26.32 -8.26
N TYR A 387 -5.31 25.02 -8.21
CA TYR A 387 -6.19 23.93 -8.64
C TYR A 387 -7.26 23.64 -7.60
#